data_AF-A0A3D5G972-F1
#
_entry.id   AF-A0A3D5G972-F1
#
_cell.length_a   1.000
_cell.length_b   1.000
_cell.length_c   1.000
_cell.angle_alpha   90.00
_cell.angle_beta   90.00
_cell.angle_gamma   90.00
#
_symmetry.space_group_name_H-M   'P 1'
#
loop_
_entity.id
_entity.type
_entity.pdbx_description
1 polymer ?
#
loop_
_entity_poly.entity_id
_entity_poly.type
_entity_poly.pdbx_seq_one_letter_code
_entity_poly.pdbx_strand_id
1 'polypeptide(L)'
;MQTTENTLKIALAPGNLRRVHHIALNVRDLKASRHFYGTILGLQELTGEAIPATLKEMVAAGKVANFITPDDTVLDLFWQPDLEPPNPDPEKAFTRANHLAFDIDPQLFDRALEVLHSNQIAIDSGPVTRPTGRGIYKVSR
;
A
#
# COMPACT_ATOMS: atom_id res chain seq x y z
N MET A 1 -24.71 -32.63 -36.68
CA MET A 1 -23.44 -31.88 -36.72
C MET A 1 -23.57 -30.71 -35.77
N GLN A 2 -22.94 -30.79 -34.60
CA GLN A 2 -22.95 -29.71 -33.62
C GLN A 2 -21.64 -28.95 -33.83
N THR A 3 -21.73 -27.78 -34.45
CA THR A 3 -20.62 -26.85 -34.60
C THR A 3 -20.29 -26.32 -33.21
N THR A 4 -19.21 -26.83 -32.62
CA THR A 4 -18.59 -26.25 -31.45
C THR A 4 -17.99 -24.92 -31.88
N GLU A 5 -18.75 -23.84 -31.72
CA GLU A 5 -18.18 -22.49 -31.74
C GLU A 5 -17.20 -22.38 -30.57
N ASN A 6 -15.93 -22.59 -30.90
CA ASN A 6 -14.83 -22.35 -29.99
C ASN A 6 -14.70 -20.82 -29.86
N THR A 7 -15.50 -20.22 -28.98
CA THR A 7 -15.40 -18.80 -28.66
C THR A 7 -14.03 -18.57 -28.04
N LEU A 8 -13.07 -18.10 -28.85
CA LEU A 8 -11.74 -17.75 -28.38
C LEU A 8 -11.90 -16.73 -27.24
N LYS A 9 -11.59 -17.16 -26.01
CA LYS A 9 -11.59 -16.26 -24.86
C LYS A 9 -10.48 -15.23 -25.08
N ILE A 10 -10.89 -14.00 -25.37
CA ILE A 10 -9.98 -12.85 -25.44
C ILE A 10 -9.48 -12.60 -24.01
N ALA A 11 -8.25 -13.02 -23.75
CA ALA A 11 -7.58 -12.85 -22.47
C ALA A 11 -6.20 -12.22 -22.69
N LEU A 12 -5.72 -11.52 -21.67
CA LEU A 12 -4.34 -11.02 -21.68
C LEU A 12 -3.37 -12.20 -21.62
N ALA A 13 -2.31 -12.14 -22.42
CA ALA A 13 -1.21 -13.09 -22.33
C ALA A 13 -0.37 -12.82 -21.06
N PRO A 14 0.26 -13.85 -20.46
CA PRO A 14 1.24 -13.64 -19.40
C PRO A 14 2.32 -12.64 -19.84
N GLY A 15 2.60 -11.64 -18.99
CA GLY A 15 3.54 -10.56 -19.27
C GLY A 15 2.92 -9.28 -19.87
N ASN A 16 1.66 -9.31 -20.34
CA ASN A 16 0.98 -8.08 -20.78
C ASN A 16 0.83 -7.07 -19.63
N LEU A 17 0.51 -7.56 -18.43
CA LEU A 17 0.62 -6.78 -17.19
C LEU A 17 2.07 -6.89 -16.69
N ARG A 18 2.87 -5.87 -16.99
CA ARG A 18 4.33 -5.90 -16.81
C ARG A 18 4.78 -5.74 -15.36
N ARG A 19 4.02 -5.01 -14.55
CA ARG A 19 4.28 -4.71 -13.13
C ARG A 19 3.05 -4.11 -12.47
N VAL A 20 3.09 -4.00 -11.14
CA VAL A 20 2.21 -3.09 -10.40
C VAL A 20 2.71 -1.68 -10.64
N HIS A 21 1.84 -0.79 -11.16
CA HIS A 21 2.21 0.61 -11.34
C HIS A 21 2.01 1.40 -10.04
N HIS A 22 0.84 1.24 -9.43
CA HIS A 22 0.49 1.91 -8.18
C HIS A 22 -0.54 1.11 -7.41
N ILE A 23 -0.63 1.39 -6.11
CA ILE A 23 -1.68 0.93 -5.20
C ILE A 23 -2.31 2.18 -4.60
N ALA A 24 -3.64 2.29 -4.65
CA ALA A 24 -4.37 3.44 -4.15
C ALA A 24 -5.12 3.10 -2.86
N LEU A 25 -4.99 3.97 -1.86
CA LEU A 25 -5.70 3.90 -0.58
C LEU A 25 -6.50 5.17 -0.35
N ASN A 26 -7.75 5.02 0.08
CA ASN A 26 -8.51 6.13 0.66
C ASN A 26 -8.10 6.29 2.12
N VAL A 27 -7.82 7.52 2.53
CA VAL A 27 -7.40 7.86 3.89
C VAL A 27 -8.26 8.97 4.47
N ARG A 28 -8.71 8.79 5.71
CA ARG A 28 -9.54 9.78 6.41
C ARG A 28 -8.72 11.01 6.85
N ASP A 29 -7.54 10.75 7.41
CA ASP A 29 -6.58 11.78 7.81
C ASP A 29 -5.31 11.66 6.95
N LEU A 30 -5.21 12.54 5.94
CA LEU A 30 -4.05 12.55 5.04
C LEU A 30 -2.77 12.92 5.78
N LYS A 31 -2.82 13.78 6.80
CA LYS A 31 -1.63 14.21 7.54
C LYS A 31 -1.08 13.06 8.38
N ALA A 32 -1.95 12.36 9.11
CA ALA A 32 -1.56 11.16 9.86
C ALA A 32 -0.99 10.08 8.92
N SER A 33 -1.61 9.90 7.75
CA SER A 33 -1.16 8.92 6.76
C SER A 33 0.18 9.28 6.13
N ARG A 34 0.41 10.54 5.77
CA ARG A 34 1.71 11.02 5.29
C ARG A 34 2.81 10.85 6.33
N HIS A 35 2.50 11.12 7.60
CA HIS A 35 3.43 10.87 8.69
C HIS A 35 3.77 9.38 8.81
N PHE A 36 2.76 8.49 8.76
CA PHE A 36 3.00 7.05 8.83
C PHE A 36 3.84 6.53 7.66
N TYR A 37 3.40 6.75 6.42
CA TYR A 37 4.08 6.20 5.24
C TYR A 37 5.40 6.91 4.92
N GLY A 38 5.45 8.24 5.05
CA GLY A 38 6.63 9.04 4.72
C GLY A 38 7.64 9.17 5.84
N THR A 39 7.20 9.47 7.06
CA THR A 39 8.11 9.73 8.19
C THR A 39 8.50 8.45 8.92
N ILE A 40 7.52 7.60 9.28
CA ILE A 40 7.77 6.40 10.09
C ILE A 40 8.32 5.27 9.22
N LEU A 41 7.68 4.98 8.09
CA LEU A 41 8.13 3.92 7.18
C LEU A 41 9.22 4.39 6.20
N GLY A 42 9.48 5.69 6.10
CA GLY A 42 10.57 6.23 5.29
C GLY A 42 10.34 6.15 3.79
N LEU A 43 9.10 5.98 3.30
CA LEU A 43 8.83 6.02 1.87
C LEU A 43 9.07 7.43 1.32
N GLN A 44 9.64 7.52 0.12
CA GLN A 44 9.92 8.80 -0.50
C GLN A 44 8.63 9.41 -1.04
N GLU A 45 8.27 10.62 -0.58
CA GLU A 45 7.15 11.37 -1.12
C GLU A 45 7.51 12.01 -2.47
N LEU A 46 6.63 11.86 -3.46
CA LEU A 46 6.76 12.54 -4.76
C LEU A 46 6.37 14.00 -4.61
N THR A 47 7.26 14.90 -5.05
CA THR A 47 7.05 16.35 -4.99
C THR A 47 7.47 17.02 -6.30
N GLY A 48 6.96 18.24 -6.54
CA GLY A 48 7.29 19.04 -7.71
C GLY A 48 7.04 18.31 -9.03
N GLU A 49 8.08 18.20 -9.86
CA GLU A 49 8.00 17.56 -11.18
C GLU A 49 7.88 16.03 -11.13
N ALA A 50 8.14 15.40 -9.98
CA ALA A 50 7.99 13.95 -9.82
C ALA A 50 6.51 13.52 -9.67
N ILE A 51 5.60 14.46 -9.42
CA ILE A 51 4.16 14.18 -9.33
C ILE A 51 3.60 13.98 -10.76
N PRO A 52 2.84 12.89 -11.04
CA PRO A 52 2.15 12.74 -12.31
C PRO A 52 1.32 13.97 -12.67
N ALA A 53 1.41 14.44 -13.91
CA ALA A 53 0.77 15.71 -14.33
C ALA A 53 -0.74 15.76 -14.02
N THR A 54 -1.43 14.62 -14.10
CA THR A 54 -2.86 14.48 -13.79
C THR A 54 -3.22 14.63 -12.31
N LEU A 55 -2.24 14.53 -11.40
CA LEU A 55 -2.43 14.61 -9.95
C LEU A 55 -1.87 15.91 -9.34
N LYS A 56 -1.10 16.71 -10.09
CA LYS A 56 -0.44 17.94 -9.59
C LYS A 56 -1.42 18.89 -8.88
N GLU A 57 -2.59 19.12 -9.46
CA GLU A 57 -3.61 19.99 -8.85
C GLU A 57 -4.19 19.39 -7.56
N MET A 58 -4.41 18.08 -7.51
CA MET A 58 -4.92 17.40 -6.32
C MET A 58 -3.90 17.40 -5.18
N VAL A 59 -2.62 17.23 -5.49
CA VAL A 59 -1.52 17.33 -4.52
C VAL A 59 -1.39 18.77 -4.01
N ALA A 60 -1.42 19.76 -4.90
CA ALA A 60 -1.38 21.17 -4.52
C ALA A 60 -2.58 21.58 -3.63
N ALA A 61 -3.76 21.00 -3.88
CA ALA A 61 -4.94 21.19 -3.05
C ALA A 61 -4.92 20.40 -1.72
N GLY A 62 -3.85 19.64 -1.43
CA GLY A 62 -3.74 18.83 -0.23
C GLY A 62 -4.72 17.65 -0.18
N LYS A 63 -5.21 17.19 -1.34
CA LYS A 63 -6.18 16.08 -1.45
C LYS A 63 -5.54 14.74 -1.75
N VAL A 64 -4.30 14.74 -2.24
CA VAL A 64 -3.54 13.54 -2.60
C VAL A 64 -2.11 13.66 -2.10
N ALA A 65 -1.53 12.55 -1.69
CA ALA A 65 -0.09 12.39 -1.52
C ALA A 65 0.35 11.09 -2.20
N ASN A 66 1.53 11.08 -2.83
CA ASN A 66 2.06 9.94 -3.54
C ASN A 66 3.42 9.58 -2.96
N PHE A 67 3.64 8.30 -2.67
CA PHE A 67 4.91 7.77 -2.20
C PHE A 67 5.47 6.75 -3.18
N ILE A 68 6.78 6.61 -3.24
CA ILE A 68 7.44 5.66 -4.15
C ILE A 68 8.42 4.76 -3.37
N THR A 69 8.43 3.48 -3.74
CA THR A 69 9.44 2.51 -3.31
C THR A 69 10.62 2.49 -4.30
N PRO A 70 11.80 1.97 -3.91
CA PRO A 70 12.98 1.94 -4.80
C PRO A 70 12.79 1.15 -6.11
N ASP A 71 11.75 0.32 -6.23
CA ASP A 71 11.38 -0.44 -7.45
C ASP A 71 10.32 0.27 -8.31
N ASP A 72 10.10 1.58 -8.06
CA ASP A 72 9.15 2.45 -8.74
C ASP A 72 7.66 2.10 -8.53
N THR A 73 7.32 1.27 -7.54
CA THR A 73 5.92 1.06 -7.16
C THR A 73 5.42 2.30 -6.41
N VAL A 74 4.30 2.87 -6.86
CA VAL A 74 3.72 4.06 -6.23
C VAL A 74 2.60 3.69 -5.26
N LEU A 75 2.57 4.33 -4.10
CA LEU A 75 1.47 4.31 -3.15
C LEU A 75 0.74 5.65 -3.18
N ASP A 76 -0.50 5.64 -3.66
CA ASP A 76 -1.35 6.83 -3.74
C ASP A 76 -2.28 6.90 -2.53
N LEU A 77 -2.26 8.03 -1.82
CA LEU A 77 -3.15 8.31 -0.71
C LEU A 77 -4.17 9.37 -1.13
N PHE A 78 -5.44 8.98 -1.23
CA PHE A 78 -6.55 9.88 -1.56
C PHE A 78 -7.27 10.30 -0.28
N TRP A 79 -7.31 11.60 0.00
CA TRP A 79 -8.00 12.13 1.15
C TRP A 79 -9.52 12.02 0.98
N GLN A 80 -10.14 11.23 1.85
CA GLN A 80 -11.57 10.93 1.87
C GLN A 80 -12.08 11.03 3.31
N PRO A 81 -12.19 12.24 3.88
CA PRO A 81 -12.51 12.43 5.30
C PRO A 81 -13.91 11.93 5.69
N ASP A 82 -14.80 11.83 4.71
CA ASP A 82 -16.21 11.47 4.90
C ASP A 82 -16.50 9.99 4.63
N LEU A 83 -15.49 9.22 4.19
CA LEU A 83 -15.63 7.77 4.03
C LEU A 83 -15.27 7.07 5.34
N GLU A 84 -16.10 6.09 5.71
CA GLU A 84 -15.85 5.21 6.84
C GLU A 84 -15.18 3.90 6.38
N PRO A 85 -14.37 3.26 7.23
CA PRO A 85 -13.81 1.96 6.93
C PRO A 85 -14.92 0.90 6.79
N PRO A 86 -14.66 -0.23 6.11
CA PRO A 86 -15.63 -1.31 5.97
C PRO A 86 -16.16 -1.85 7.31
N ASN A 87 -15.35 -1.74 8.37
CA ASN A 87 -15.74 -1.95 9.75
C ASN A 87 -14.92 -1.03 10.67
N PRO A 88 -15.50 -0.45 11.74
CA PRO A 88 -14.74 0.33 12.73
C PRO A 88 -13.71 -0.50 13.51
N ASP A 89 -13.95 -1.80 13.67
CA ASP A 89 -12.99 -2.74 14.25
C ASP A 89 -12.11 -3.32 13.13
N PRO A 90 -10.80 -2.98 13.09
CA PRO A 90 -9.90 -3.40 12.01
C PRO A 90 -9.60 -4.91 12.04
N GLU A 91 -9.94 -5.64 13.11
CA GLU A 91 -9.81 -7.09 13.17
C GLU A 91 -10.96 -7.82 12.46
N LYS A 92 -12.03 -7.11 12.07
CA LYS A 92 -13.14 -7.69 11.30
C LYS A 92 -12.76 -7.84 9.83
N ALA A 93 -12.34 -9.05 9.49
CA ALA A 93 -12.04 -9.42 8.11
C ALA A 93 -13.27 -9.30 7.18
N PHE A 94 -13.01 -8.91 5.94
CA PHE A 94 -13.96 -8.85 4.83
C PHE A 94 -13.26 -9.26 3.52
N THR A 95 -14.02 -9.45 2.42
CA THR A 95 -13.43 -9.78 1.11
C THR A 95 -12.78 -8.54 0.46
N ARG A 96 -11.93 -8.72 -0.58
CA ARG A 96 -11.11 -7.69 -1.27
C ARG A 96 -9.70 -7.57 -0.67
N ALA A 97 -9.17 -6.35 -0.47
CA ALA A 97 -7.80 -6.13 0.01
C ALA A 97 -7.66 -6.65 1.45
N ASN A 98 -6.63 -7.47 1.69
CA ASN A 98 -6.34 -8.04 3.01
C ASN A 98 -5.16 -7.30 3.67
N HIS A 99 -3.98 -7.33 3.05
CA HIS A 99 -2.81 -6.56 3.49
C HIS A 99 -1.94 -6.12 2.31
N LEU A 100 -1.10 -5.12 2.57
CA LEU A 100 0.01 -4.69 1.72
C LEU A 100 1.31 -4.99 2.46
N ALA A 101 2.22 -5.71 1.83
CA ALA A 101 3.53 -6.03 2.40
C ALA A 101 4.63 -5.23 1.70
N PHE A 102 5.59 -4.78 2.49
CA PHE A 102 6.82 -4.15 2.01
C PHE A 102 7.99 -5.09 2.28
N ASP A 103 8.85 -5.25 1.29
CA ASP A 103 10.12 -5.94 1.46
C ASP A 103 11.11 -5.04 2.22
N ILE A 104 11.99 -5.67 3.00
CA ILE A 104 13.07 -4.99 3.69
C ILE A 104 14.26 -5.93 3.76
N ASP A 105 15.49 -5.37 3.68
CA ASP A 105 16.71 -6.13 3.91
C ASP A 105 16.61 -6.89 5.25
N PRO A 106 16.88 -8.21 5.28
CA PRO A 106 16.82 -9.00 6.51
C PRO A 106 17.62 -8.42 7.68
N GLN A 107 18.72 -7.70 7.42
CA GLN A 107 19.56 -7.05 8.44
C GLN A 107 18.88 -5.81 9.07
N LEU A 108 17.91 -5.22 8.37
CA LEU A 108 17.16 -4.05 8.82
C LEU A 108 15.83 -4.41 9.49
N PHE A 109 15.45 -5.68 9.53
CA PHE A 109 14.17 -6.10 10.10
C PHE A 109 14.01 -5.71 11.58
N ASP A 110 15.05 -5.91 12.40
CA ASP A 110 15.02 -5.53 13.81
C ASP A 110 15.01 -4.01 14.00
N ARG A 111 15.63 -3.28 13.08
CA ARG A 111 15.53 -1.81 13.04
C ARG A 111 14.10 -1.36 12.72
N ALA A 112 13.41 -2.02 11.79
CA ALA A 112 12.02 -1.71 11.49
C ALA A 112 11.10 -1.96 12.70
N LEU A 113 11.32 -3.04 13.44
CA LEU A 113 10.63 -3.30 14.71
C LEU A 113 10.85 -2.18 15.73
N GLU A 114 12.11 -1.78 15.93
CA GLU A 114 12.46 -0.68 16.84
C GLU A 114 11.75 0.62 16.45
N VAL A 115 11.76 0.97 15.17
CA VAL A 115 11.08 2.16 14.63
C VAL A 115 9.58 2.12 14.95
N LEU A 116 8.90 0.99 14.72
CA LEU A 116 7.47 0.86 15.03
C LEU A 116 7.20 0.97 16.53
N HIS A 117 8.01 0.35 17.38
CA HIS A 117 7.88 0.43 18.83
C HIS A 117 8.11 1.85 19.36
N SER A 118 9.17 2.53 18.90
CA SER A 118 9.48 3.91 19.32
C SER A 118 8.41 4.91 18.91
N ASN A 119 7.69 4.64 17.81
CA ASN A 119 6.56 5.46 17.36
C ASN A 119 5.20 4.96 17.88
N GLN A 120 5.19 4.03 18.84
CA GLN A 120 3.98 3.50 19.49
C GLN A 120 2.96 2.90 18.51
N ILE A 121 3.45 2.32 17.40
CA ILE A 121 2.59 1.64 16.43
C ILE A 121 2.20 0.27 16.98
N ALA A 122 0.90 0.01 17.08
CA ALA A 122 0.38 -1.28 17.54
C ALA A 122 0.72 -2.40 16.54
N ILE A 123 1.39 -3.43 17.02
CA ILE A 123 1.69 -4.66 16.27
C ILE A 123 0.56 -5.65 16.53
N ASP A 124 -0.08 -6.11 15.46
CA ASP A 124 -1.18 -7.09 15.48
C ASP A 124 -0.64 -8.50 15.66
N SER A 125 0.37 -8.86 14.85
CA SER A 125 0.94 -10.19 14.83
C SER A 125 2.42 -10.17 14.49
N GLY A 126 3.16 -11.08 15.14
CA GLY A 126 4.60 -11.23 14.98
C GLY A 126 5.43 -10.45 15.99
N PRO A 127 6.77 -10.42 15.83
CA PRO A 127 7.50 -10.96 14.68
C PRO A 127 7.39 -12.49 14.57
N VAL A 128 7.06 -12.96 13.37
CA VAL A 128 7.10 -14.39 13.02
C VAL A 128 8.39 -14.69 12.28
N THR A 129 9.07 -15.77 12.68
CA THR A 129 10.22 -16.31 11.96
C THR A 129 9.82 -17.63 11.31
N ARG A 130 9.99 -17.73 9.99
CA ARG A 130 9.73 -18.94 9.21
C ARG A 130 10.98 -19.30 8.42
N PRO A 131 11.12 -20.54 7.92
CA PRO A 131 12.25 -20.91 7.05
C PRO A 131 12.40 -20.00 5.82
N THR A 132 11.30 -19.40 5.37
CA THR A 132 11.25 -18.53 4.19
C THR A 132 11.48 -17.04 4.48
N GLY A 133 11.62 -16.63 5.75
CA GLY A 133 11.83 -15.22 6.11
C GLY A 133 11.16 -14.81 7.42
N ARG A 134 11.22 -13.50 7.71
CA ARG A 134 10.61 -12.87 8.90
C ARG A 134 9.51 -11.92 8.46
N GLY A 135 8.46 -11.79 9.28
CA GLY A 135 7.34 -10.89 9.01
C GLY A 135 6.74 -10.31 10.28
N ILE A 136 6.22 -9.09 10.19
CA ILE A 136 5.44 -8.40 11.23
C ILE A 136 4.21 -7.78 10.57
N TYR A 137 3.09 -7.78 11.30
CA TYR A 137 1.82 -7.21 10.85
C TYR A 137 1.37 -6.18 11.87
N LYS A 138 0.94 -5.01 11.39
CA LYS A 138 0.38 -3.96 12.24
C LYS A 138 -1.16 -3.94 12.15
N VAL A 139 -1.80 -3.43 13.20
CA VAL A 139 -3.21 -3.07 13.12
C VAL A 139 -3.33 -1.75 12.37
N SER A 140 -4.19 -1.65 11.36
CA SER A 140 -4.54 -0.37 10.75
C SER A 140 -5.67 0.27 11.55
N ARG A 141 -5.34 1.10 12.53
CA ARG A 141 -6.30 1.94 13.27
C ARG A 141 -6.42 3.32 12.63
#